data_AF-A0A2D5YM03-F1
#
_entry.id   AF-A0A2D5YM03-F1
#
_cell.length_a   1.000
_cell.length_b   1.000
_cell.length_c   1.000
_cell.angle_alpha   90.00
_cell.angle_beta   90.00
_cell.angle_gamma   90.00
#
_symmetry.space_group_name_H-M   'P 1'
#
loop_
_entity.id
_entity.type
_entity.pdbx_description
1 polymer ?
#
loop_
_entity_poly.entity_id
_entity_poly.type
_entity_poly.pdbx_seq_one_letter_code
_entity_poly.pdbx_strand_id
1 'polypeptide(L)'
;MSNKNLLDERGILLEEVLEKMSGYGNNVSCECPKHLVDLLKQAKEFTAYQDRCLVEKPQDEMIHQWLKATSLNLEHLLSSTIVSLAKMEGILDEDNKFIED
;
A
#
# COMPACT_ATOMS: atom_id res chain seq x y z
N MET A 1 17.88 6.71 -16.13
CA MET A 1 17.35 6.53 -14.78
C MET A 1 15.99 7.19 -14.72
N SER A 2 14.91 6.43 -14.95
CA SER A 2 13.56 7.00 -14.93
C SER A 2 13.15 7.25 -13.50
N ASN A 3 12.79 8.50 -13.21
CA ASN A 3 12.12 8.91 -11.99
C ASN A 3 10.75 8.22 -11.94
N LYS A 4 10.69 7.03 -11.35
CA LYS A 4 9.44 6.27 -11.21
C LYS A 4 8.69 6.82 -10.01
N ASN A 5 7.51 7.38 -10.25
CA ASN A 5 6.61 7.76 -9.18
C ASN A 5 6.27 6.50 -8.37
N LEU A 6 6.50 6.50 -7.05
CA LEU A 6 6.21 5.33 -6.21
C LEU A 6 4.70 5.12 -6.01
N LEU A 7 3.93 6.20 -6.12
CA LEU A 7 2.52 6.24 -5.79
C LEU A 7 1.68 6.40 -7.06
N ASP A 8 0.47 5.84 -7.03
CA ASP A 8 -0.57 6.12 -8.01
C ASP A 8 -1.19 7.52 -7.79
N GLU A 9 -2.15 7.89 -8.64
CA GLU A 9 -2.87 9.17 -8.56
C GLU A 9 -3.66 9.37 -7.26
N ARG A 10 -3.88 8.30 -6.49
CA ARG A 10 -4.56 8.35 -5.20
C ARG A 10 -3.56 8.58 -4.07
N GLY A 11 -2.27 8.27 -4.27
CA GLY A 11 -1.27 8.28 -3.20
C GLY A 11 -1.08 6.90 -2.56
N ILE A 12 -1.35 5.82 -3.30
CA ILE A 12 -1.16 4.43 -2.87
C ILE A 12 0.02 3.83 -3.64
N LEU A 13 0.82 2.99 -2.99
CA LEU A 13 1.96 2.35 -3.65
C LEU A 13 1.57 1.51 -4.88
N LEU A 14 2.31 1.72 -5.96
CA LEU A 14 2.20 0.95 -7.20
C LEU A 14 2.60 -0.52 -6.98
N GLU A 15 1.97 -1.43 -7.70
CA GLU A 15 2.24 -2.87 -7.56
C GLU A 15 3.70 -3.23 -7.84
N GLU A 16 4.33 -2.58 -8.84
CA GLU A 16 5.75 -2.78 -9.14
C GLU A 16 6.69 -2.36 -7.99
N VAL A 17 6.25 -1.43 -7.13
CA VAL A 17 7.00 -1.03 -5.94
C VAL A 17 6.80 -2.07 -4.83
N LEU A 18 5.59 -2.62 -4.69
CA LEU A 18 5.31 -3.67 -3.71
C LEU A 18 6.05 -4.98 -3.99
N GLU A 19 6.19 -5.34 -5.27
CA GLU A 19 7.01 -6.49 -5.69
C GLU A 19 8.47 -6.31 -5.29
N LYS A 20 9.04 -5.11 -5.53
CA LYS A 20 10.40 -4.77 -5.08
C LYS A 20 10.53 -4.82 -3.56
N MET A 21 9.62 -4.19 -2.82
CA MET A 21 9.63 -4.16 -1.35
C MET A 21 9.54 -5.56 -0.74
N SER A 22 8.77 -6.46 -1.35
CA SER A 22 8.69 -7.86 -0.93
C SER A 22 10.01 -8.61 -1.06
N GLY A 23 10.83 -8.24 -2.06
CA GLY A 23 12.16 -8.84 -2.28
C GLY A 23 13.20 -8.43 -1.24
N TYR A 24 13.12 -7.21 -0.70
CA TYR A 24 14.04 -6.74 0.35
C TYR A 24 13.87 -7.50 1.68
N GLY A 25 12.69 -8.08 1.94
CA GLY A 25 12.46 -8.92 3.12
C GLY A 25 13.39 -10.15 3.21
N ASN A 26 14.06 -10.53 2.12
CA ASN A 26 15.05 -11.61 2.11
C ASN A 26 16.50 -11.16 2.39
N ASN A 27 16.78 -9.84 2.29
CA ASN A 27 18.11 -9.24 2.50
C ASN A 27 18.19 -8.39 3.78
N VAL A 28 17.04 -8.00 4.35
CA VAL A 28 16.93 -7.26 5.61
C VAL A 28 16.82 -8.25 6.77
N SER A 29 17.37 -7.93 7.94
CA SER A 29 17.27 -8.80 9.14
C SER A 29 15.84 -8.93 9.71
N CYS A 30 14.84 -8.27 9.10
CA CYS A 30 13.43 -8.35 9.45
C CYS A 30 12.56 -8.64 8.21
N GLU A 31 11.56 -9.50 8.37
CA GLU A 31 10.48 -9.74 7.40
C GLU A 31 9.42 -8.61 7.37
N CYS A 32 9.67 -7.51 8.10
CA CYS A 32 8.79 -6.35 8.25
C CYS A 32 8.27 -5.80 6.90
N PRO A 33 9.10 -5.62 5.85
CA PRO A 33 8.63 -5.13 4.54
C PRO A 33 7.58 -6.07 3.93
N LYS A 34 7.79 -7.38 4.01
CA LYS A 34 6.87 -8.38 3.48
C LYS A 34 5.53 -8.33 4.22
N HIS A 35 5.53 -8.28 5.54
CA HIS A 35 4.30 -8.22 6.33
C HIS A 35 3.48 -6.95 6.02
N LEU A 36 4.13 -5.79 5.87
CA LEU A 36 3.44 -4.56 5.51
C LEU A 36 2.83 -4.62 4.10
N VAL A 37 3.55 -5.21 3.13
CA VAL A 37 3.02 -5.45 1.79
C VAL A 37 1.79 -6.37 1.84
N ASP A 38 1.86 -7.46 2.60
CA ASP A 38 0.75 -8.42 2.72
C ASP A 38 -0.49 -7.78 3.40
N LEU A 39 -0.30 -6.88 4.37
CA LEU A 39 -1.38 -6.09 4.96
C LEU A 39 -2.00 -5.10 3.95
N LEU A 40 -1.18 -4.42 3.14
CA LEU A 40 -1.68 -3.51 2.12
C LEU A 40 -2.48 -4.25 1.05
N LYS A 41 -2.06 -5.47 0.67
CA LYS A 41 -2.80 -6.32 -0.26
C LYS A 41 -4.19 -6.67 0.28
N GLN A 42 -4.29 -7.08 1.55
CA GLN A 42 -5.58 -7.35 2.19
C GLN A 42 -6.47 -6.11 2.26
N ALA A 43 -5.90 -4.92 2.52
CA ALA A 43 -6.64 -3.67 2.49
C ALA A 43 -7.20 -3.36 1.09
N LYS A 44 -6.37 -3.50 0.05
CA LYS A 44 -6.78 -3.34 -1.36
C LYS A 44 -7.89 -4.31 -1.76
N GLU A 45 -7.77 -5.58 -1.35
CA GLU A 45 -8.79 -6.60 -1.59
C GLU A 45 -10.12 -6.24 -0.93
N PHE A 46 -10.08 -5.75 0.31
CA PHE A 46 -11.28 -5.30 1.02
C PHE A 46 -11.91 -4.08 0.35
N THR A 47 -11.15 -3.08 -0.08
CA THR A 47 -11.66 -1.94 -0.84
C THR A 47 -12.32 -2.38 -2.15
N ALA A 48 -11.67 -3.26 -2.92
CA ALA A 48 -12.22 -3.80 -4.16
C ALA A 48 -13.45 -4.68 -3.94
N TYR A 49 -13.58 -5.29 -2.76
CA TYR A 49 -14.81 -5.98 -2.35
C TYR A 49 -15.93 -4.98 -2.07
N GLN A 50 -15.66 -3.88 -1.37
CA GLN A 50 -16.67 -2.84 -1.13
C GLN A 50 -17.21 -2.23 -2.43
N ASP A 51 -16.37 -2.08 -3.47
CA ASP A 51 -16.78 -1.61 -4.79
C ASP A 51 -17.73 -2.57 -5.54
N ARG A 52 -17.65 -3.86 -5.23
CA ARG A 52 -18.44 -4.92 -5.89
C ARG A 52 -19.55 -5.45 -4.99
N CYS A 53 -19.72 -4.87 -3.80
CA CYS A 53 -20.68 -5.37 -2.83
C CYS A 53 -22.10 -5.08 -3.31
N LEU A 54 -22.96 -6.10 -3.24
CA LEU A 54 -24.36 -6.00 -3.61
C LEU A 54 -25.12 -5.33 -2.47
N VAL A 55 -25.49 -4.06 -2.67
CA VAL A 55 -26.30 -3.31 -1.71
C VAL A 55 -27.77 -3.69 -1.91
N GLU A 56 -28.27 -4.63 -1.11
CA GLU A 56 -29.65 -5.09 -1.19
C GLU A 56 -30.65 -4.11 -0.55
N LYS A 57 -30.20 -3.28 0.41
CA LYS A 57 -31.04 -2.29 1.10
C LYS A 57 -30.38 -0.91 1.07
N PRO A 58 -31.15 0.17 0.83
CA PRO A 58 -30.61 1.54 0.81
C PRO A 58 -29.90 1.96 2.11
N GLN A 59 -30.35 1.44 3.25
CA GLN A 59 -29.74 1.69 4.57
C GLN A 59 -28.34 1.08 4.72
N ASP A 60 -27.99 0.07 3.92
CA ASP A 60 -26.67 -0.56 3.95
C ASP A 60 -25.66 0.25 3.11
N GLU A 61 -26.14 1.07 2.16
CA GLU A 61 -25.31 1.89 1.27
C GLU A 61 -24.37 2.81 2.05
N MET A 62 -24.89 3.50 3.07
CA MET A 62 -24.08 4.40 3.90
C MET A 62 -22.97 3.66 4.65
N ILE A 63 -23.25 2.43 5.12
CA ILE A 63 -22.26 1.60 5.79
C ILE A 63 -21.16 1.19 4.80
N HIS A 64 -21.53 0.77 3.60
CA HIS A 64 -20.56 0.39 2.57
C HIS A 64 -19.72 1.57 2.09
N GLN A 65 -20.30 2.76 1.93
CA GLN A 65 -19.55 3.98 1.64
C GLN A 65 -18.54 4.30 2.74
N TRP A 66 -18.96 4.20 4.01
CA TRP A 66 -18.07 4.40 5.16
C TRP A 66 -16.95 3.34 5.23
N LEU A 67 -17.25 2.07 4.99
CA LEU A 67 -16.26 0.98 4.95
C LEU A 67 -15.23 1.21 3.84
N LYS A 68 -15.69 1.60 2.64
CA LYS A 68 -14.80 1.94 1.51
C LYS A 68 -13.91 3.14 1.84
N ALA A 69 -14.46 4.21 2.41
CA ALA A 69 -13.65 5.36 2.80
C ALA A 69 -12.61 4.98 3.87
N THR A 70 -13.00 4.13 4.82
CA THR A 70 -12.10 3.63 5.87
C THR A 70 -10.99 2.76 5.29
N SER A 71 -11.30 1.89 4.32
CA SER A 71 -10.30 1.02 3.70
C SER A 71 -9.32 1.79 2.82
N LEU A 72 -9.77 2.83 2.11
CA LEU A 72 -8.89 3.76 1.39
C LEU A 72 -7.91 4.46 2.34
N ASN A 73 -8.38 4.93 3.50
CA ASN A 73 -7.49 5.53 4.51
C ASN A 73 -6.43 4.54 5.01
N LEU A 74 -6.80 3.25 5.17
CA LEU A 74 -5.86 2.21 5.55
C LEU A 74 -4.81 1.96 4.47
N GLU A 75 -5.19 1.96 3.19
CA GLU A 75 -4.24 1.85 2.07
C GLU A 75 -3.22 2.99 2.05
N HIS A 76 -3.64 4.23 2.32
CA HIS A 76 -2.73 5.37 2.45
C HIS A 76 -1.78 5.24 3.63
N LEU A 77 -2.30 4.88 4.81
CA LEU A 77 -1.50 4.69 6.01
C LEU A 77 -0.43 3.63 5.79
N LEU A 78 -0.80 2.46 5.26
CA LEU A 78 0.13 1.37 4.97
C LEU A 78 1.15 1.77 3.90
N SER A 79 0.72 2.46 2.84
CA SER A 79 1.63 2.97 1.80
C SER A 79 2.70 3.91 2.39
N SER A 80 2.27 4.88 3.20
CA SER A 80 3.20 5.82 3.87
C SER A 80 4.14 5.12 4.86
N THR A 81 3.66 4.10 5.55
CA THR A 81 4.44 3.29 6.50
C THR A 81 5.53 2.51 5.76
N ILE A 82 5.19 1.88 4.64
CA ILE A 82 6.16 1.15 3.80
C ILE A 82 7.24 2.09 3.26
N VAL A 83 6.87 3.27 2.75
CA VAL A 83 7.84 4.27 2.27
C VAL A 83 8.76 4.71 3.41
N SER A 84 8.20 4.98 4.59
CA SER A 84 8.98 5.42 5.76
C SER A 84 9.96 4.34 6.23
N LEU A 85 9.52 3.08 6.30
CA LEU A 85 10.39 1.95 6.62
C LEU A 85 11.52 1.83 5.60
N ALA A 86 11.19 1.90 4.31
CA ALA A 86 12.17 1.79 3.24
C ALA A 86 13.23 2.90 3.29
N LYS A 87 12.87 4.13 3.68
CA LYS A 87 13.84 5.19 3.95
C LYS A 87 14.74 4.88 5.16
N MET A 88 14.15 4.42 6.27
CA MET A 88 14.90 4.09 7.49
C MET A 88 15.91 2.94 7.27
N GLU A 89 15.55 1.97 6.44
CA GLU A 89 16.40 0.83 6.06
C GLU A 89 17.39 1.17 4.94
N GLY A 90 17.41 2.41 4.43
CA GLY A 90 18.31 2.83 3.35
C GLY A 90 17.99 2.21 1.98
N ILE A 91 16.76 1.75 1.77
CA ILE A 91 16.26 1.24 0.48
C ILE A 91 15.86 2.41 -0.43
N LEU A 92 15.26 3.45 0.16
CA LEU A 92 14.89 4.69 -0.52
C LEU A 92 15.69 5.88 0.00
N ASP A 93 16.01 6.83 -0.88
CA ASP A 93 16.52 8.14 -0.50
C ASP A 93 15.39 9.09 -0.03
N GLU A 94 15.76 10.31 0.36
CA GLU A 94 14.78 11.30 0.82
C GLU A 94 13.80 11.77 -0.26
N ASP A 95 14.19 11.64 -1.53
CA ASP A 95 13.38 11.96 -2.71
C ASP A 95 12.49 10.79 -3.15
N ASN A 96 12.37 9.73 -2.34
CA ASN A 96 11.62 8.50 -2.66
C ASN A 96 12.15 7.75 -3.88
N LYS A 97 13.46 7.82 -4.16
CA LYS A 97 14.12 7.03 -5.20
C LYS A 97 14.79 5.83 -4.56
N PHE A 98 14.75 4.69 -5.26
CA PHE A 98 15.55 3.53 -4.84
C PHE A 98 17.02 3.87 -4.87
N ILE A 99 17.71 3.59 -3.77
CA ILE A 99 19.16 3.61 -3.72
C ILE A 99 19.60 2.36 -4.49
N GLU A 100 20.16 2.55 -5.69
CA GLU A 100 20.78 1.45 -6.43
C GLU A 100 22.06 1.04 -5.67
N ASP A 101 22.23 -0.27 -5.43
CA ASP A 101 23.47 -0.85 -4.90
C ASP A 101 24.67 -0.56 -5.83
#